data_AF-A0A7K7V4B1-F1
#
_entry.id   AF-A0A7K7V4B1-F1
#
_cell.length_a   1.000
_cell.length_b   1.000
_cell.length_c   1.000
_cell.angle_alpha   90.00
_cell.angle_beta   90.00
_cell.angle_gamma   90.00
#
_symmetry.space_group_name_H-M   'P 1'
#
loop_
_entity.id
_entity.type
_entity.pdbx_description
1 polymer ?
#
loop_
_entity_poly.entity_id
_entity_poly.type
_entity_poly.pdbx_seq_one_letter_code
_entity_poly.pdbx_strand_id
1 'polypeptide(L)'
;QTECFNHVRLVQRLNGTHLYMCGTYAFHPLCAAVDAERFTLPSRFEEGKEKCPYDPARGYTGLIVGERRLARVPAPSPSPQQTRGCSPHPAPDAEFVASVLVRESQESPVGDDDKIYYFFTERAGEETASFFDKGQAARVARVARVCKSDLGGKKILQRKWTSFLKARLVCYMPYYEVLRSVCSLDGGAWPGTVFYAAFTLSAQTMEASAVCRYSIAEVQRAFEGPYMEYQDSA
;
A
#
# COMPACT_ATOMS: atom_id res chain seq x y z
N GLN A 1 18.66 -4.94 20.06
CA GLN A 1 18.28 -5.98 21.04
C GLN A 1 16.77 -6.27 21.07
N THR A 2 15.88 -5.39 20.59
CA THR A 2 14.41 -5.56 20.65
C THR A 2 13.77 -6.11 19.36
N GLU A 3 14.55 -6.38 18.32
CA GLU A 3 14.04 -6.80 17.00
C GLU A 3 13.54 -8.25 17.00
N CYS A 4 14.13 -9.13 17.81
CA CYS A 4 13.75 -10.55 17.92
C CYS A 4 12.50 -10.80 18.78
N PHE A 5 11.64 -9.80 18.95
CA PHE A 5 10.34 -9.95 19.61
C PHE A 5 9.22 -10.17 18.59
N ASN A 6 8.04 -10.52 19.09
CA ASN A 6 6.83 -10.51 18.29
C ASN A 6 6.21 -9.11 18.31
N HIS A 7 6.41 -8.35 17.24
CA HIS A 7 5.79 -7.05 17.05
C HIS A 7 4.46 -7.26 16.33
N VAL A 8 3.33 -7.01 16.98
CA VAL A 8 2.00 -7.11 16.35
C VAL A 8 1.89 -6.00 15.29
N ARG A 9 1.62 -6.38 14.04
CA ARG A 9 1.56 -5.47 12.88
C ARG A 9 0.17 -5.32 12.30
N LEU A 10 -0.70 -6.32 12.51
CA LEU A 10 -2.07 -6.31 12.04
C LEU A 10 -2.99 -6.72 13.18
N VAL A 11 -4.05 -5.94 13.38
CA VAL A 11 -5.20 -6.31 14.23
C VAL A 11 -6.44 -5.82 13.51
N GLN A 12 -7.29 -6.74 13.03
CA GLN A 12 -8.54 -6.40 12.36
C GLN A 12 -9.64 -7.34 12.78
N ARG A 13 -10.88 -6.85 12.80
CA ARG A 13 -12.04 -7.69 13.08
C ARG A 13 -12.26 -8.65 11.91
N LEU A 14 -12.18 -9.96 12.19
CA LEU A 14 -12.40 -11.00 11.19
C LEU A 14 -13.89 -11.24 10.98
N ASN A 15 -14.65 -11.30 12.07
CA ASN A 15 -16.09 -11.53 12.08
C ASN A 15 -16.70 -10.99 13.39
N GLY A 16 -17.94 -11.36 13.69
CA GLY A 16 -18.66 -10.94 14.90
C GLY A 16 -17.96 -11.25 16.22
N THR A 17 -17.12 -12.30 16.25
CA THR A 17 -16.59 -12.93 17.47
C THR A 17 -15.06 -12.94 17.54
N HIS A 18 -14.36 -12.85 16.41
CA HIS A 18 -12.90 -13.00 16.34
C HIS A 18 -12.21 -11.77 15.74
N LEU A 19 -11.02 -11.47 16.27
CA LEU A 19 -10.01 -10.61 15.68
C LEU A 19 -9.01 -11.48 14.89
N TYR A 20 -8.57 -11.02 13.74
CA TYR A 20 -7.40 -11.58 13.07
C TYR A 20 -6.19 -10.72 13.41
N MET A 21 -5.15 -11.36 13.92
CA MET A 21 -3.93 -10.70 14.37
C MET A 21 -2.72 -11.33 13.70
N CYS A 22 -1.77 -10.51 13.27
CA CYS A 22 -0.48 -10.98 12.77
C CYS A 22 0.66 -10.20 13.41
N GLY A 23 1.79 -10.88 13.63
CA GLY A 23 3.01 -10.24 14.13
C GLY A 23 4.27 -10.85 13.54
N THR A 24 5.38 -10.13 13.69
CA THR A 24 6.68 -10.48 13.11
C THR A 24 7.25 -11.77 13.66
N TYR A 25 6.89 -12.14 14.90
CA TYR A 25 7.34 -13.31 15.63
C TYR A 25 8.84 -13.60 15.40
N ALA A 26 9.69 -12.63 15.77
CA ALA A 26 11.14 -12.72 15.63
C ALA A 26 11.62 -13.06 14.20
N PHE A 27 11.17 -12.30 13.20
CA PHE A 27 11.46 -12.54 11.79
C PHE A 27 10.94 -13.90 11.27
N HIS A 28 9.84 -14.39 11.84
CA HIS A 28 9.12 -15.56 11.34
C HIS A 28 7.60 -15.34 11.47
N PRO A 29 7.01 -14.46 10.64
CA PRO A 29 5.69 -13.90 10.89
C PRO A 29 4.60 -14.97 11.03
N LEU A 30 3.75 -14.81 12.03
CA LEU A 30 2.63 -15.69 12.34
C LEU A 30 1.33 -14.90 12.47
N CYS A 31 0.22 -15.54 12.14
CA CYS A 31 -1.11 -14.98 12.26
C CYS A 31 -2.05 -15.91 13.04
N ALA A 32 -3.10 -15.36 13.64
CA ALA A 32 -4.12 -16.10 14.38
C ALA A 32 -5.46 -15.39 14.37
N ALA A 33 -6.54 -16.18 14.43
CA ALA A 33 -7.86 -15.69 14.82
C ALA A 33 -7.97 -15.81 16.36
N VAL A 34 -8.17 -14.67 17.03
CA VAL A 34 -8.25 -14.54 18.48
C VAL A 34 -9.68 -14.20 18.86
N ASP A 35 -10.23 -14.91 19.85
CA ASP A 35 -11.55 -14.62 20.39
C ASP A 35 -11.57 -13.20 20.97
N ALA A 36 -12.49 -12.34 20.50
CA ALA A 36 -12.49 -10.93 20.84
C ALA A 36 -13.00 -10.65 22.26
N GLU A 37 -13.79 -11.55 22.84
CA GLU A 37 -14.41 -11.36 24.16
C GLU A 37 -13.50 -11.92 25.25
N ARG A 38 -13.01 -13.16 25.07
CA ARG A 38 -12.14 -13.86 26.02
C ARG A 38 -10.67 -13.49 25.86
N PHE A 39 -10.30 -12.93 24.71
CA PHE A 39 -8.92 -12.58 24.35
C PHE A 39 -7.94 -13.76 24.50
N THR A 40 -8.41 -14.97 24.17
CA THR A 40 -7.64 -16.20 24.23
C THR A 40 -7.01 -16.53 22.87
N LEU A 41 -5.70 -16.78 22.86
CA LEU A 41 -4.98 -17.22 21.67
C LEU A 41 -5.39 -18.65 21.27
N PRO A 42 -5.48 -18.97 19.97
CA PRO A 42 -5.73 -20.32 19.51
C PRO A 42 -4.53 -21.23 19.77
N SER A 43 -4.75 -22.54 19.76
CA SER A 43 -3.69 -23.54 19.90
C SER A 43 -2.81 -23.68 18.65
N ARG A 44 -3.25 -23.18 17.50
CA ARG A 44 -2.54 -23.24 16.22
C ARG A 44 -2.48 -21.87 15.57
N PHE A 45 -1.29 -21.53 15.07
CA PHE A 45 -1.04 -20.32 14.32
C PHE A 45 -0.93 -20.63 12.82
N GLU A 46 -1.34 -19.66 11.99
CA GLU A 46 -1.16 -19.68 10.54
C GLU A 46 0.18 -19.05 10.16
N GLU A 47 0.78 -19.52 9.06
CA GLU A 47 1.95 -18.86 8.46
C GLU A 47 1.57 -17.42 8.02
N GLY A 48 2.36 -16.45 8.48
CA GLY A 48 2.17 -15.02 8.22
C GLY A 48 2.98 -14.49 7.03
N LYS A 49 3.69 -15.35 6.30
CA LYS A 49 4.41 -14.99 5.07
C LYS A 49 3.47 -14.29 4.10
N GLU A 50 3.90 -13.13 3.57
CA GLU A 50 3.12 -12.22 2.70
C GLU A 50 1.90 -11.55 3.34
N LYS A 51 1.54 -11.92 4.58
CA LYS A 51 0.48 -11.29 5.37
C LYS A 51 1.02 -10.27 6.35
N CYS A 52 2.24 -10.46 6.84
CA CYS A 52 2.90 -9.63 7.85
C CYS A 52 4.40 -9.53 7.53
N PRO A 53 5.06 -8.39 7.81
CA PRO A 53 6.48 -8.25 7.57
C PRO A 53 7.28 -9.11 8.54
N TYR A 54 8.49 -9.45 8.11
CA TYR A 54 9.49 -10.13 8.93
C TYR A 54 10.15 -9.13 9.91
N ASP A 55 10.53 -7.97 9.38
CA ASP A 55 11.23 -6.92 10.10
C ASP A 55 10.22 -5.87 10.65
N PRO A 56 10.24 -5.57 11.97
CA PRO A 56 9.35 -4.58 12.57
C PRO A 56 9.58 -3.14 12.08
N ALA A 57 10.75 -2.83 11.53
CA ALA A 57 11.07 -1.51 10.99
C ALA A 57 10.48 -1.26 9.58
N ARG A 58 10.02 -2.32 8.89
CA ARG A 58 9.44 -2.20 7.55
C ARG A 58 8.04 -1.58 7.60
N GLY A 59 7.81 -0.60 6.73
CA GLY A 59 6.48 -0.06 6.43
C GLY A 59 5.54 -1.19 5.99
N TYR A 60 4.33 -1.20 6.53
CA TYR A 60 3.36 -2.27 6.33
C TYR A 60 1.94 -1.73 6.40
N THR A 61 1.08 -2.30 5.57
CA THR A 61 -0.37 -2.17 5.68
C THR A 61 -1.00 -3.52 5.39
N GLY A 62 -2.17 -3.79 5.95
CA GLY A 62 -2.94 -4.99 5.64
C GLY A 62 -4.43 -4.71 5.77
N LEU A 63 -5.24 -5.42 4.99
CA LEU A 63 -6.69 -5.31 5.05
C LEU A 63 -7.34 -6.68 4.82
N ILE A 64 -8.33 -7.03 5.61
CA ILE A 64 -9.16 -8.21 5.39
C ILE A 64 -10.41 -7.79 4.62
N VAL A 65 -10.60 -8.39 3.45
CA VAL A 65 -11.75 -8.13 2.58
C VAL A 65 -12.57 -9.42 2.46
N GLY A 66 -13.80 -9.39 2.98
CA GLY A 66 -14.71 -10.55 2.99
C GLY A 66 -14.28 -11.67 3.95
N GLU A 67 -14.66 -12.91 3.63
CA GLU A 67 -14.42 -14.09 4.48
C GLU A 67 -13.00 -14.64 4.36
N ARG A 68 -11.99 -13.91 4.89
CA ARG A 68 -10.55 -14.27 5.00
C ARG A 68 -9.62 -13.93 3.82
N ARG A 69 -10.03 -13.16 2.81
CA ARG A 69 -9.04 -12.66 1.84
C ARG A 69 -8.32 -11.46 2.44
N LEU A 70 -7.13 -11.70 2.97
CA LEU A 70 -6.20 -10.59 3.20
C LEU A 70 -5.85 -10.01 1.84
N ALA A 71 -6.14 -8.73 1.66
CA ALA A 71 -5.54 -7.90 0.63
C ALA A 71 -4.02 -8.03 0.78
N ARG A 72 -3.43 -8.90 -0.06
CA ARG A 72 -2.02 -9.26 -0.02
C ARG A 72 -1.21 -7.98 -0.15
N VAL A 73 -0.33 -7.73 0.82
CA VAL A 73 0.66 -6.67 0.68
C VAL A 73 1.44 -7.00 -0.57
N PRO A 74 1.55 -6.08 -1.55
CA PRO A 74 2.25 -6.37 -2.79
C PRO A 74 3.64 -6.90 -2.46
N ALA A 75 3.91 -8.14 -2.84
CA ALA A 75 5.25 -8.69 -2.68
C ALA A 75 6.15 -7.91 -3.64
N PRO A 76 7.18 -7.21 -3.15
CA PRO A 76 8.16 -6.60 -4.03
C PRO A 76 8.77 -7.68 -4.93
N SER A 77 8.80 -7.47 -6.24
CA SER A 77 9.39 -8.45 -7.17
C SER A 77 10.93 -8.39 -7.07
N PRO A 78 11.64 -9.48 -6.74
CA PRO A 78 13.11 -9.49 -6.62
C PRO A 78 13.82 -9.67 -7.97
N SER A 79 13.11 -9.59 -9.11
CA SER A 79 13.69 -9.89 -10.43
C SER A 79 14.81 -8.92 -10.82
N PRO A 80 16.03 -9.40 -11.14
CA PRO A 80 17.18 -8.57 -11.52
C PRO A 80 17.03 -7.83 -12.88
N GLN A 81 15.96 -8.09 -13.62
CA GLN A 81 15.56 -7.37 -14.84
C GLN A 81 14.57 -6.23 -14.54
N GLN A 82 14.65 -5.58 -13.39
CA GLN A 82 14.00 -4.28 -13.21
C GLN A 82 14.75 -3.26 -14.07
N THR A 83 14.28 -3.08 -15.31
CA THR A 83 14.53 -1.88 -16.10
C THR A 83 14.20 -0.68 -15.22
N ARG A 84 15.17 0.24 -15.08
CA ARG A 84 15.24 1.31 -14.08
C ARG A 84 14.17 2.42 -14.22
N GLY A 85 12.94 2.15 -14.63
CA GLY A 85 11.99 3.23 -14.93
C GLY A 85 10.51 2.95 -14.69
N CYS A 86 9.98 1.78 -15.03
CA CYS A 86 8.55 1.50 -14.89
C CYS A 86 8.31 0.03 -14.55
N SER A 87 7.99 -0.25 -13.29
CA SER A 87 7.55 -1.57 -12.85
C SER A 87 6.03 -1.57 -12.66
N PRO A 88 5.29 -2.60 -13.14
CA PRO A 88 3.87 -2.80 -12.84
C PRO A 88 3.67 -3.30 -11.39
N HIS A 89 4.64 -3.05 -10.52
CA HIS A 89 4.69 -3.43 -9.12
C HIS A 89 5.36 -2.30 -8.30
N PRO A 90 5.10 -2.23 -6.99
CA PRO A 90 5.82 -1.34 -6.09
C PRO A 90 7.32 -1.65 -6.09
N ALA A 91 8.16 -0.63 -5.89
CA ALA A 91 9.60 -0.82 -5.79
C ALA A 91 9.98 -1.77 -4.63
N PRO A 92 11.12 -2.48 -4.72
CA PRO A 92 11.55 -3.42 -3.66
C PRO A 92 11.70 -2.81 -2.27
N ASP A 93 11.94 -1.50 -2.21
CA ASP A 93 12.13 -0.73 -1.00
C ASP A 93 10.94 0.18 -0.68
N ALA A 94 9.78 -0.04 -1.32
CA ALA A 94 8.56 0.70 -1.02
C ALA A 94 8.15 0.52 0.46
N GLU A 95 7.84 1.64 1.11
CA GLU A 95 7.37 1.71 2.49
C GLU A 95 5.86 1.95 2.50
N PHE A 96 5.10 0.88 2.75
CA PHE A 96 3.65 0.95 2.84
C PHE A 96 3.19 1.67 4.10
N VAL A 97 2.19 2.53 3.92
CA VAL A 97 1.60 3.37 4.97
C VAL A 97 0.17 2.97 5.27
N ALA A 98 -0.65 2.75 4.24
CA ALA A 98 -2.06 2.44 4.41
C ALA A 98 -2.64 1.67 3.22
N SER A 99 -3.76 0.97 3.46
CA SER A 99 -4.58 0.33 2.44
C SER A 99 -6.06 0.54 2.74
N VAL A 100 -6.84 0.91 1.73
CA VAL A 100 -8.27 1.24 1.86
C VAL A 100 -9.05 0.46 0.81
N LEU A 101 -10.12 -0.21 1.23
CA LEU A 101 -11.11 -0.78 0.29
C LEU A 101 -12.11 0.31 -0.09
N VAL A 102 -12.24 0.58 -1.39
CA VAL A 102 -13.27 1.45 -1.94
C VAL A 102 -14.26 0.58 -2.71
N ARG A 103 -15.54 0.68 -2.34
CA ARG A 103 -16.60 -0.16 -2.90
C ARG A 103 -17.16 0.40 -4.21
N GLU A 104 -16.29 0.53 -5.21
CA GLU A 104 -16.65 1.05 -6.55
C GLU A 104 -17.70 0.19 -7.26
N SER A 105 -17.87 -1.08 -6.87
CA SER A 105 -18.92 -1.92 -7.44
C SER A 105 -20.34 -1.49 -7.06
N GLN A 106 -20.49 -0.72 -5.96
CA GLN A 106 -21.79 -0.18 -5.58
C GLN A 106 -22.26 0.82 -6.63
N GLU A 107 -23.47 0.59 -7.15
CA GLU A 107 -24.10 1.45 -8.16
C GLU A 107 -23.34 1.55 -9.49
N SER A 108 -22.39 0.63 -9.75
CA SER A 108 -21.66 0.63 -11.01
C SER A 108 -22.56 0.11 -12.16
N PRO A 109 -22.92 0.94 -13.16
CA PRO A 109 -23.77 0.53 -14.28
C PRO A 109 -23.09 -0.49 -15.21
N VAL A 110 -21.74 -0.57 -15.16
CA VAL A 110 -20.92 -1.45 -16.00
C VAL A 110 -20.46 -2.73 -15.26
N GLY A 111 -20.90 -2.93 -14.02
CA GLY A 111 -20.46 -4.07 -13.19
C GLY A 111 -18.97 -4.05 -12.83
N ASP A 112 -18.39 -2.88 -12.58
CA ASP A 112 -17.02 -2.71 -12.09
C ASP A 112 -16.82 -3.36 -10.71
N ASP A 113 -15.58 -3.70 -10.37
CA ASP A 113 -15.21 -4.35 -9.12
C ASP A 113 -14.78 -3.33 -8.06
N ASP A 114 -14.90 -3.75 -6.80
CA ASP A 114 -14.29 -3.02 -5.68
C ASP A 114 -12.77 -2.98 -5.86
N LYS A 115 -12.15 -1.92 -5.38
CA LYS A 115 -10.70 -1.75 -5.52
C LYS A 115 -10.06 -1.49 -4.17
N ILE A 116 -8.85 -2.02 -4.02
CA ILE A 116 -8.01 -1.78 -2.85
C ILE A 116 -6.97 -0.75 -3.26
N TYR A 117 -6.99 0.38 -2.58
CA TYR A 117 -6.04 1.46 -2.74
C TYR A 117 -4.90 1.30 -1.75
N TYR A 118 -3.66 1.27 -2.24
CA TYR A 118 -2.45 1.20 -1.43
C TYR A 118 -1.71 2.52 -1.46
N PHE A 119 -1.25 2.97 -0.31
CA PHE A 119 -0.51 4.21 -0.14
C PHE A 119 0.87 3.90 0.42
N PHE A 120 1.90 4.39 -0.26
CA PHE A 120 3.29 4.07 0.08
C PHE A 120 4.25 5.14 -0.41
N THR A 121 5.46 5.14 0.14
CA THR A 121 6.61 5.93 -0.34
C THR A 121 7.60 4.98 -1.02
N GLU A 122 8.09 5.31 -2.21
CA GLU A 122 9.15 4.54 -2.90
C GLU A 122 10.21 5.48 -3.47
N ARG A 123 11.37 4.93 -3.90
CA ARG A 123 12.30 5.68 -4.75
C ARG A 123 11.67 5.95 -6.11
N ALA A 124 11.77 7.18 -6.59
CA ALA A 124 11.45 7.53 -7.96
C ALA A 124 12.51 6.93 -8.88
N GLY A 125 12.10 6.09 -9.83
CA GLY A 125 13.00 5.61 -10.89
C GLY A 125 13.20 6.66 -11.98
N GLU A 126 12.25 7.59 -12.09
CA GLU A 126 12.18 8.64 -13.11
C GLU A 126 12.90 9.95 -12.74
N GLU A 127 13.25 10.16 -11.46
CA GLU A 127 13.89 11.39 -10.97
C GLU A 127 15.31 11.08 -10.48
N THR A 128 16.29 11.79 -11.03
CA THR A 128 17.72 11.52 -10.81
C THR A 128 18.23 11.97 -9.43
N ALA A 129 17.55 12.90 -8.76
CA ALA A 129 17.93 13.38 -7.45
C ALA A 129 16.76 14.06 -6.72
N SER A 130 16.75 13.98 -5.38
CA SER A 130 15.79 14.74 -4.57
C SER A 130 16.01 16.26 -4.76
N PHE A 131 14.95 17.05 -4.62
CA PHE A 131 15.03 18.51 -4.79
C PHE A 131 15.97 19.18 -3.78
N PHE A 132 16.10 18.59 -2.59
CA PHE A 132 16.84 19.16 -1.45
C PHE A 132 18.21 18.51 -1.21
N ASP A 133 18.42 17.28 -1.67
CA ASP A 133 19.69 16.56 -1.55
C ASP A 133 20.05 15.87 -2.88
N LYS A 134 20.99 16.48 -3.59
CA LYS A 134 21.49 15.99 -4.89
C LYS A 134 22.21 14.63 -4.79
N GLY A 135 22.53 14.15 -3.58
CA GLY A 135 23.15 12.85 -3.33
C GLY A 135 22.15 11.74 -2.94
N GLN A 136 20.88 12.09 -2.70
CA GLN A 136 19.84 11.14 -2.30
C GLN A 136 18.85 10.88 -3.45
N ALA A 137 18.51 9.61 -3.67
CA ALA A 137 17.45 9.24 -4.61
C ALA A 137 16.13 9.89 -4.18
N ALA A 138 15.47 10.58 -5.10
CA ALA A 138 14.18 11.22 -4.83
C ALA A 138 13.17 10.17 -4.33
N ARG A 139 12.52 10.45 -3.20
CA ARG A 139 11.42 9.63 -2.70
C ARG A 139 10.10 10.27 -3.12
N VAL A 140 9.17 9.44 -3.52
CA VAL A 140 7.84 9.89 -3.95
C VAL A 140 6.76 9.06 -3.27
N ALA A 141 5.75 9.76 -2.78
CA ALA A 141 4.51 9.15 -2.34
C ALA A 141 3.68 8.70 -3.55
N ARG A 142 3.08 7.53 -3.43
CA ARG A 142 2.22 6.93 -4.45
C ARG A 142 0.89 6.50 -3.87
N VAL A 143 -0.12 6.56 -4.71
CA VAL A 143 -1.35 5.79 -4.57
C VAL A 143 -1.35 4.73 -5.67
N ALA A 144 -1.64 3.49 -5.31
CA ALA A 144 -1.86 2.41 -6.25
C ALA A 144 -3.24 1.79 -6.04
N ARG A 145 -3.79 1.16 -7.07
CA ARG A 145 -5.04 0.39 -6.99
C ARG A 145 -4.86 -1.02 -7.54
N VAL A 146 -5.67 -1.94 -7.02
CA VAL A 146 -5.83 -3.32 -7.51
C VAL A 146 -7.30 -3.70 -7.37
N CYS A 147 -7.87 -4.40 -8.34
CA CYS A 147 -9.23 -4.94 -8.25
C CYS A 147 -9.30 -6.06 -7.20
N LYS A 148 -10.34 -6.07 -6.36
CA LYS A 148 -10.56 -7.06 -5.29
C LYS A 148 -10.56 -8.50 -5.80
N SER A 149 -11.07 -8.71 -7.01
CA SER A 149 -11.21 -10.02 -7.66
C SER A 149 -10.04 -10.41 -8.56
N ASP A 150 -8.95 -9.64 -8.57
CA ASP A 150 -7.77 -9.96 -9.38
C ASP A 150 -7.09 -11.26 -8.91
N LEU A 151 -7.08 -12.27 -9.80
CA LEU A 151 -6.47 -13.57 -9.56
C LEU A 151 -5.11 -13.73 -10.27
N GLY A 152 -4.70 -12.72 -11.01
CA GLY A 152 -3.58 -12.75 -11.92
C GLY A 152 -3.87 -13.38 -13.28
N GLY A 153 -2.85 -13.40 -14.13
CA GLY A 153 -3.01 -13.82 -15.51
C GLY A 153 -2.94 -15.34 -15.72
N LYS A 154 -3.56 -15.82 -16.80
CA LYS A 154 -3.64 -17.26 -17.13
C LYS A 154 -2.32 -17.84 -17.64
N LYS A 155 -1.56 -17.06 -18.42
CA LYS A 155 -0.31 -17.50 -19.07
C LYS A 155 0.86 -16.60 -18.68
N ILE A 156 0.68 -15.29 -18.87
CA ILE A 156 1.61 -14.23 -18.42
C ILE A 156 1.08 -13.69 -17.09
N LEU A 157 1.95 -13.23 -16.18
CA LEU A 157 1.58 -12.73 -14.84
C LEU A 157 0.81 -13.73 -13.97
N GLN A 158 1.13 -15.03 -14.07
CA GLN A 158 0.56 -16.04 -13.17
C GLN A 158 0.90 -15.72 -11.71
N ARG A 159 -0.12 -15.71 -10.84
CA ARG A 159 -0.02 -15.36 -9.40
C ARG A 159 0.54 -13.95 -9.13
N LYS A 160 0.49 -13.06 -10.12
CA LYS A 160 0.85 -11.64 -10.03
C LYS A 160 -0.37 -10.79 -10.38
N TRP A 161 -0.47 -9.61 -9.77
CA TRP A 161 -1.55 -8.67 -10.08
C TRP A 161 -1.57 -8.32 -11.59
N THR A 162 -2.78 -8.25 -12.15
CA THR A 162 -3.05 -7.83 -13.54
C THR A 162 -3.78 -6.48 -13.63
N SER A 163 -4.29 -5.99 -12.50
CA SER A 163 -5.02 -4.73 -12.37
C SER A 163 -4.25 -3.66 -11.58
N PHE A 164 -2.97 -3.89 -11.30
CA PHE A 164 -2.13 -2.94 -10.57
C PHE A 164 -1.83 -1.70 -11.40
N LEU A 165 -2.22 -0.54 -10.89
CA LEU A 165 -1.82 0.78 -11.39
C LEU A 165 -1.31 1.64 -10.25
N LYS A 166 -0.35 2.52 -10.49
CA LYS A 166 0.15 3.50 -9.50
C LYS A 166 0.28 4.90 -10.09
N ALA A 167 0.01 5.91 -9.28
CA ALA A 167 0.11 7.33 -9.61
C ALA A 167 0.82 8.09 -8.48
N ARG A 168 1.44 9.23 -8.82
CA ARG A 168 2.13 10.11 -7.85
C ARG A 168 1.12 10.86 -6.99
N LEU A 169 1.34 10.90 -5.69
CA LEU A 169 0.67 11.84 -4.79
C LEU A 169 1.56 13.07 -4.61
N VAL A 170 1.04 14.24 -4.97
CA VAL A 170 1.75 15.52 -4.85
C VAL A 170 1.12 16.34 -3.73
N CYS A 171 1.93 16.77 -2.78
CA CYS A 171 1.54 17.73 -1.74
C CYS A 171 2.48 18.94 -1.83
N TYR A 172 1.98 20.05 -2.40
CA TYR A 172 2.80 21.16 -2.89
C TYR A 172 2.91 22.33 -1.88
N MET A 173 4.11 22.94 -1.83
CA MET A 173 4.63 24.02 -0.95
C MET A 173 5.15 23.64 0.44
N PRO A 174 6.45 23.33 0.61
CA PRO A 174 7.49 23.06 -0.38
C PRO A 174 7.69 21.54 -0.51
N TYR A 175 7.24 20.96 -1.63
CA TYR A 175 7.27 19.53 -1.99
C TYR A 175 7.50 18.51 -0.85
N TYR A 176 6.43 17.98 -0.25
CA TYR A 176 6.55 16.97 0.82
C TYR A 176 6.66 15.56 0.24
N GLU A 177 7.83 14.94 0.41
CA GLU A 177 8.20 13.68 -0.26
C GLU A 177 7.73 12.42 0.48
N VAL A 178 7.78 12.43 1.81
CA VAL A 178 7.60 11.22 2.62
C VAL A 178 6.19 11.17 3.19
N LEU A 179 5.42 10.18 2.74
CA LEU A 179 4.10 9.89 3.28
C LEU A 179 4.21 9.24 4.65
N ARG A 180 3.44 9.73 5.64
CA ARG A 180 3.46 9.23 7.03
C ARG A 180 2.17 8.55 7.45
N SER A 181 1.03 9.06 7.04
CA SER A 181 -0.26 8.45 7.35
C SER A 181 -1.29 8.82 6.28
N VAL A 182 -2.30 7.97 6.14
CA VAL A 182 -3.46 8.23 5.30
C VAL A 182 -4.71 7.83 6.07
N CYS A 183 -5.74 8.68 6.02
CA CYS A 183 -7.08 8.32 6.43
C CYS A 183 -8.06 8.58 5.28
N SER A 184 -9.03 7.69 5.12
CA SER A 184 -10.12 7.81 4.17
C SER A 184 -11.41 8.23 4.87
N LEU A 185 -12.13 9.18 4.30
CA LEU A 185 -13.46 9.58 4.72
C LEU A 185 -14.47 9.18 3.63
N ASP A 186 -15.50 8.43 4.04
CA ASP A 186 -16.62 8.09 3.16
C ASP A 186 -17.62 9.26 3.13
N GLY A 187 -17.95 9.73 1.93
CA GLY A 187 -18.91 10.80 1.69
C GLY A 187 -20.37 10.34 1.66
N GLY A 188 -20.65 9.09 2.04
CA GLY A 188 -21.97 8.45 2.00
C GLY A 188 -22.15 7.53 0.79
N ALA A 189 -21.34 7.72 -0.25
CA ALA A 189 -21.21 6.84 -1.40
C ALA A 189 -19.76 6.85 -1.86
N TRP A 190 -19.33 5.79 -2.57
CA TRP A 190 -17.94 5.66 -3.00
C TRP A 190 -17.42 6.85 -3.82
N PRO A 191 -18.18 7.53 -4.70
CA PRO A 191 -17.68 8.69 -5.45
C PRO A 191 -17.36 9.90 -4.56
N GLY A 192 -17.96 9.94 -3.36
CA GLY A 192 -17.69 10.94 -2.33
C GLY A 192 -16.45 10.63 -1.47
N THR A 193 -15.73 9.54 -1.73
CA THR A 193 -14.56 9.15 -0.93
C THR A 193 -13.44 10.19 -1.06
N VAL A 194 -12.91 10.61 0.07
CA VAL A 194 -11.79 11.56 0.17
C VAL A 194 -10.67 10.93 1.00
N PHE A 195 -9.43 11.05 0.52
CA PHE A 195 -8.23 10.67 1.26
C PHE A 195 -7.56 11.92 1.81
N TYR A 196 -7.26 11.92 3.10
CA TYR A 196 -6.34 12.87 3.72
C TYR A 196 -5.02 12.15 3.99
N ALA A 197 -3.92 12.79 3.63
CA ALA A 197 -2.61 12.22 3.76
C ALA A 197 -1.67 13.22 4.45
N ALA A 198 -0.98 12.75 5.48
CA ALA A 198 0.04 13.52 6.18
C ALA A 198 1.42 13.20 5.61
N PHE A 199 2.18 14.24 5.32
CA PHE A 199 3.51 14.15 4.76
C PHE A 199 4.52 14.88 5.64
N THR A 200 5.77 14.46 5.55
CA THR A 200 6.91 15.16 6.15
C THR A 200 7.93 15.52 5.08
N LEU A 201 8.51 16.70 5.22
CA LEU A 201 9.71 17.12 4.55
C LEU A 201 10.84 17.10 5.58
N SER A 202 11.95 16.45 5.24
CA SER A 202 13.19 16.48 6.01
C SER A 202 14.31 16.97 5.09
N ALA A 203 14.54 18.28 5.06
CA ALA A 203 15.74 18.87 4.48
C ALA A 203 16.74 19.14 5.61
N GLN A 204 18.05 19.20 5.33
CA GLN A 204 19.14 19.26 6.32
C GLN A 204 18.89 20.20 7.51
N THR A 205 18.19 21.31 7.31
CA THR A 205 17.89 22.32 8.35
C THR A 205 16.40 22.61 8.53
N MET A 206 15.50 21.90 7.83
CA MET A 206 14.06 22.11 7.91
C MET A 206 13.32 20.78 8.02
N GLU A 207 12.61 20.64 9.14
CA GLU A 207 11.54 19.66 9.30
C GLU A 207 10.20 20.38 9.19
N ALA A 208 9.37 19.94 8.26
CA ALA A 208 8.02 20.46 8.09
C ALA A 208 7.05 19.30 7.87
N SER A 209 5.78 19.52 8.23
CA SER A 209 4.69 18.60 7.94
C SER A 209 3.58 19.30 7.17
N ALA A 210 2.85 18.55 6.35
CA ALA A 210 1.65 19.02 5.67
C ALA A 210 0.59 17.94 5.63
N VAL A 211 -0.67 18.36 5.53
CA VAL A 211 -1.82 17.47 5.29
C VAL A 211 -2.45 17.89 3.97
N CYS A 212 -2.51 16.97 3.01
CA CYS A 212 -3.14 17.17 1.72
C CYS A 212 -4.40 16.31 1.58
N ARG A 213 -5.37 16.82 0.81
CA ARG A 213 -6.66 16.20 0.53
C ARG A 213 -6.69 15.76 -0.94
N TYR A 214 -7.15 14.53 -1.19
CA TYR A 214 -7.30 13.94 -2.52
C TYR A 214 -8.69 13.33 -2.68
N SER A 215 -9.44 13.73 -3.70
CA SER A 215 -10.72 13.06 -4.00
C SER A 215 -10.48 11.77 -4.80
N ILE A 216 -11.34 10.77 -4.60
CA ILE A 216 -11.30 9.52 -5.40
C ILE A 216 -11.42 9.80 -6.91
N ALA A 217 -12.21 10.81 -7.29
CA ALA A 217 -12.40 11.21 -8.68
C ALA A 217 -11.10 11.74 -9.32
N GLU A 218 -10.29 12.52 -8.59
CA GLU A 218 -8.96 12.94 -9.06
C GLU A 218 -8.01 11.76 -9.22
N VAL A 219 -8.03 10.81 -8.28
CA VAL A 219 -7.20 9.62 -8.33
C VAL A 219 -7.60 8.73 -9.53
N GLN A 220 -8.90 8.56 -9.79
CA GLN A 220 -9.39 7.82 -10.96
C GLN A 220 -8.99 8.49 -12.27
N ARG A 221 -9.15 9.82 -12.38
CA ARG A 221 -8.69 10.59 -13.55
C ARG A 221 -7.20 10.39 -13.83
N ALA A 222 -6.37 10.27 -12.79
CA ALA A 222 -4.95 9.96 -12.96
C ALA A 222 -4.72 8.55 -13.51
N PHE A 223 -5.50 7.55 -13.09
CA PHE A 223 -5.41 6.18 -13.61
C PHE A 223 -5.99 5.99 -15.01
N GLU A 224 -6.92 6.84 -15.42
CA GLU A 224 -7.51 6.87 -16.76
C GLU A 224 -6.69 7.72 -17.74
N GLY A 225 -5.72 8.47 -17.22
CA GLY A 225 -4.81 9.30 -18.00
C GLY A 225 -3.75 8.51 -18.77
N PRO A 226 -2.81 9.22 -19.41
CA PRO A 226 -1.71 8.59 -20.14
C PRO A 226 -0.78 7.82 -19.20
N TYR A 227 -0.28 6.70 -19.71
CA TYR A 227 0.70 5.88 -19.00
C TYR A 227 2.11 6.42 -19.25
N MET A 228 2.97 6.32 -18.23
CA MET A 228 4.39 6.57 -18.42
C MET A 228 5.00 5.41 -19.19
N GLU A 229 5.62 5.72 -20.32
CA GLU A 229 6.39 4.79 -21.15
C GLU A 229 7.84 5.25 -21.19
N TYR A 230 8.77 4.30 -21.10
CA TYR A 230 10.18 4.60 -21.32
C TYR A 230 10.46 4.58 -22.82
N GLN A 231 10.98 5.68 -23.36
CA GLN A 231 11.55 5.66 -24.70
C GLN A 231 12.98 5.13 -24.59
N ASP A 232 13.25 3.98 -25.19
CA ASP A 232 14.63 3.57 -25.45
C ASP A 232 15.22 4.61 -26.41
N SER A 233 16.15 5.42 -25.90
CA SER A 233 17.00 6.26 -26.74
C SER A 233 17.85 5.34 -27.60
N ALA A 234 17.43 5.15 -28.85
CA ALA A 234 18.20 4.49 -29.91
C ALA A 234 19.47 5.27 -30.25
#